data_AF-A0A1S3HVC9-F1
#
_entry.id   AF-A0A1S3HVC9-F1
#
_cell.length_a   1.000
_cell.length_b   1.000
_cell.length_c   1.000
_cell.angle_alpha   90.00
_cell.angle_beta   90.00
_cell.angle_gamma   90.00
#
_symmetry.space_group_name_H-M   'P 1'
#
loop_
_entity.id
_entity.type
_entity.pdbx_description
1 polymer ?
#
loop_
_entity_poly.entity_id
_entity_poly.type
_entity_poly.pdbx_seq_one_letter_code
_entity_poly.pdbx_strand_id
1 'polypeptide(L)'
;MAGHTSDKVLPPPSYEQVTGGRTQFGLPPRVPLTYVDFWPVCTTPEQKLKRAEFETFEVLVQKANQWLSRNINFQVKKCETLMKKVNSFDDIYNGNMYYKSGGTTLCIYGLRLWLGERTDLDGRPEQIGVMSFMPVSLTPGQFTNVKSAQFENLGETYNRVNGYLLQNPLQGKILTVETVFLRLGRHIFKDLQGNVDPNQTAWYDHIERVRIGTVRIYFILGEAVYEEIGAADFLPDLLREPGLLSGMKYTDISVPIQKASVWLQSNQGVRFLSLQTLDVEYHQTRDPHLQSMTLFESKLEAKTEVAFIRVHYAKPRGAIVAPPTVNLTAPLSYKTFLPVLYAADGCCGSDRSYEDVHQTMVRVIAWLNAVRAPVVTVETIGRIHADAEDRKYGSDGTIVSNEWYTTTDSEGRTQGPYRHNLMYYIRVYLAGTYTEPPAEVLPPVPVVDESCTIL
;
A
#
# COMPACT_ATOMS: atom_id res chain seq x y z
N MET A 1 -28.56 -28.06 -22.33
CA MET A 1 -27.40 -28.64 -21.63
C MET A 1 -26.15 -28.26 -22.40
N ALA A 2 -25.54 -27.13 -22.05
CA ALA A 2 -24.24 -26.71 -22.57
C ALA A 2 -23.37 -26.45 -21.33
N GLY A 3 -22.33 -27.26 -21.16
CA GLY A 3 -21.46 -27.21 -19.99
C GLY A 3 -20.58 -25.97 -20.03
N HIS A 4 -20.65 -25.16 -18.98
CA HIS A 4 -19.61 -24.18 -18.69
C HIS A 4 -18.35 -24.94 -18.28
N THR A 5 -17.35 -24.93 -19.15
CA THR A 5 -15.98 -25.29 -18.79
C THR A 5 -15.47 -24.23 -17.81
N SER A 6 -15.20 -24.66 -16.58
CA SER A 6 -14.43 -23.90 -15.60
C SER A 6 -13.09 -23.54 -16.25
N ASP A 7 -12.89 -22.25 -16.54
CA ASP A 7 -11.58 -21.73 -16.87
C ASP A 7 -10.68 -21.97 -15.66
N LYS A 8 -9.65 -22.78 -15.89
CA LYS A 8 -8.63 -23.08 -14.90
C LYS A 8 -7.84 -21.79 -14.67
N VAL A 9 -7.96 -21.24 -13.46
CA VAL A 9 -7.02 -20.24 -12.95
C VAL A 9 -5.62 -20.83 -13.09
N LEU A 10 -4.83 -20.27 -13.99
CA LEU A 10 -3.45 -20.73 -14.21
C LEU A 10 -2.64 -20.42 -12.95
N PRO A 11 -1.79 -21.35 -12.49
CA PRO A 11 -0.86 -21.05 -11.42
C PRO A 11 0.09 -19.92 -11.85
N PRO A 12 0.59 -19.10 -10.93
CA PRO A 12 1.60 -18.10 -11.26
C PRO A 12 2.80 -18.78 -11.94
N PRO A 13 3.44 -18.12 -12.94
CA PRO A 13 4.54 -18.70 -13.68
C PRO A 13 5.69 -19.09 -12.75
N SER A 14 6.40 -20.17 -13.09
CA SER A 14 7.55 -20.60 -12.29
C SER A 14 8.72 -19.63 -12.46
N TYR A 15 9.54 -19.48 -11.42
CA TYR A 15 10.71 -18.57 -11.41
C TYR A 15 11.69 -18.83 -12.58
N GLU A 16 11.82 -20.08 -13.03
CA GLU A 16 12.65 -20.47 -14.18
C GLU A 16 12.10 -19.96 -15.52
N GLN A 17 10.78 -19.82 -15.63
CA GLN A 17 10.13 -19.19 -16.79
C GLN A 17 10.33 -17.67 -16.80
N VAL A 18 10.53 -17.07 -15.63
CA VAL A 18 10.59 -15.60 -15.40
C VAL A 18 12.00 -15.04 -15.59
N THR A 19 13.04 -15.78 -15.21
CA THR A 19 14.41 -15.25 -15.15
C THR A 19 15.24 -15.52 -16.39
N GLY A 20 14.69 -16.21 -17.40
CA GLY A 20 15.36 -16.49 -18.68
C GLY A 20 16.77 -17.04 -18.44
N GLY A 21 16.89 -18.32 -18.08
CA GLY A 21 18.16 -18.93 -17.67
C GLY A 21 19.37 -18.52 -18.51
N ARG A 22 20.13 -17.52 -18.02
CA ARG A 22 21.55 -17.22 -18.26
C ARG A 22 21.91 -15.85 -17.67
N THR A 23 22.61 -15.84 -16.54
CA THR A 23 23.40 -14.67 -16.10
C THR A 23 24.81 -14.78 -16.67
N GLN A 24 25.29 -13.72 -17.35
CA GLN A 24 26.66 -13.60 -17.88
C GLN A 24 27.75 -13.37 -16.81
N PHE A 25 27.38 -13.33 -15.53
CA PHE A 25 28.30 -13.08 -14.42
C PHE A 25 28.22 -14.25 -13.45
N GLY A 26 29.29 -15.04 -13.37
CA GLY A 26 29.39 -16.37 -12.73
C GLY A 26 29.17 -16.47 -11.21
N LEU A 27 28.15 -15.80 -10.66
CA LEU A 27 27.53 -16.14 -9.39
C LEU A 27 26.02 -16.33 -9.63
N PRO A 28 25.36 -17.31 -9.00
CA PRO A 28 23.92 -17.44 -9.11
C PRO A 28 23.26 -16.15 -8.56
N PRO A 29 22.27 -15.57 -9.26
CA PRO A 29 21.59 -14.38 -8.79
C PRO A 29 20.96 -14.68 -7.43
N ARG A 30 21.36 -13.95 -6.38
CA ARG A 30 20.57 -13.87 -5.15
C ARG A 30 19.20 -13.32 -5.52
N VAL A 31 18.15 -13.73 -4.81
CA VAL A 31 16.83 -13.11 -4.94
C VAL A 31 16.72 -12.07 -3.82
N PRO A 32 17.15 -10.81 -4.04
CA PRO A 32 17.17 -9.80 -2.97
C PRO A 32 15.76 -9.49 -2.48
N LEU A 33 14.78 -9.57 -3.38
CA LEU A 33 13.37 -9.32 -3.12
C LEU A 33 12.53 -9.97 -4.22
N THR A 34 11.40 -10.56 -3.86
CA THR A 34 10.33 -10.96 -4.78
C THR A 34 8.98 -10.81 -4.07
N TYR A 35 7.89 -11.18 -4.72
CA TYR A 35 6.56 -11.08 -4.13
C TYR A 35 5.61 -12.21 -4.56
N VAL A 36 4.52 -12.36 -3.82
CA VAL A 36 3.34 -13.14 -4.21
C VAL A 36 2.09 -12.45 -3.70
N ASP A 37 1.06 -12.41 -4.54
CA ASP A 37 -0.23 -11.79 -4.23
C ASP A 37 -1.32 -12.82 -4.01
N PHE A 38 -2.19 -12.53 -3.04
CA PHE A 38 -3.40 -13.27 -2.73
C PHE A 38 -4.58 -12.31 -2.82
N TRP A 39 -5.39 -12.48 -3.86
CA TRP A 39 -6.62 -11.73 -4.06
C TRP A 39 -7.83 -12.57 -3.63
N PRO A 40 -8.90 -11.94 -3.10
CA PRO A 40 -10.08 -12.66 -2.67
C PRO A 40 -10.87 -13.17 -3.86
N VAL A 41 -11.35 -14.41 -3.75
CA VAL A 41 -12.24 -15.00 -4.73
C VAL A 41 -13.67 -14.57 -4.44
N CYS A 42 -14.44 -14.31 -5.50
CA CYS A 42 -15.86 -14.04 -5.36
C CYS A 42 -16.61 -15.31 -4.93
N THR A 43 -17.37 -15.23 -3.84
CA THR A 43 -18.14 -16.36 -3.28
C THR A 43 -19.55 -16.45 -3.88
N THR A 44 -19.99 -15.41 -4.60
CA THR A 44 -21.29 -15.33 -5.29
C THR A 44 -21.14 -14.90 -6.76
N PRO A 45 -20.37 -15.66 -7.58
CA PRO A 45 -19.99 -15.27 -8.94
C PRO A 45 -21.18 -15.11 -9.91
N GLU A 46 -22.31 -15.74 -9.62
CA GLU A 46 -23.56 -15.59 -10.38
C GLU A 46 -24.19 -14.20 -10.24
N GLN A 47 -23.77 -13.45 -9.22
CA GLN A 47 -24.25 -12.10 -9.00
C GLN A 47 -23.46 -11.11 -9.85
N LYS A 48 -24.11 -9.99 -10.22
CA LYS A 48 -23.37 -8.83 -10.75
C LYS A 48 -22.29 -8.44 -9.73
N LEU A 49 -21.23 -7.74 -10.15
CA LEU A 49 -20.19 -7.21 -9.24
C LEU A 49 -20.73 -6.33 -8.07
N LYS A 50 -22.04 -6.00 -8.07
CA LYS A 50 -22.72 -4.96 -7.27
C LYS A 50 -23.31 -5.30 -5.88
N ARG A 51 -23.35 -6.47 -5.26
CA ARG A 51 -23.71 -7.80 -5.71
C ARG A 51 -22.79 -8.81 -5.03
N ALA A 52 -21.64 -8.99 -5.66
CA ALA A 52 -20.63 -9.95 -5.29
C ALA A 52 -20.17 -9.83 -3.82
N GLU A 53 -20.12 -10.99 -3.17
CA GLU A 53 -19.42 -11.21 -1.92
C GLU A 53 -18.06 -11.83 -2.22
N PHE A 54 -17.11 -11.61 -1.31
CA PHE A 54 -15.72 -12.00 -1.47
C PHE A 54 -15.21 -12.67 -0.20
N GLU A 55 -14.25 -13.55 -0.37
CA GLU A 55 -13.52 -14.15 0.75
C GLU A 55 -12.96 -13.09 1.70
N THR A 56 -12.97 -13.38 3.00
CA THR A 56 -12.41 -12.48 4.02
C THR A 56 -10.89 -12.45 3.97
N PHE A 57 -10.31 -11.45 4.63
CA PHE A 57 -8.86 -11.28 4.68
C PHE A 57 -8.18 -12.45 5.42
N GLU A 58 -8.88 -13.08 6.38
CA GLU A 58 -8.40 -14.29 7.07
C GLU A 58 -8.20 -15.46 6.10
N VAL A 59 -9.10 -15.63 5.12
CA VAL A 59 -8.98 -16.66 4.08
C VAL A 59 -7.74 -16.39 3.21
N LEU A 60 -7.40 -15.12 2.93
CA LEU A 60 -6.18 -14.77 2.21
C LEU A 60 -4.92 -15.18 2.99
N VAL A 61 -4.92 -14.98 4.31
CA VAL A 61 -3.81 -15.41 5.19
C VAL A 61 -3.69 -16.93 5.22
N GLN A 62 -4.81 -17.67 5.22
CA GLN A 62 -4.78 -19.13 5.12
C GLN A 62 -4.18 -19.61 3.78
N LYS A 63 -4.57 -18.98 2.66
CA LYS A 63 -3.99 -19.26 1.34
C LYS A 63 -2.49 -18.95 1.30
N ALA A 64 -2.08 -17.84 1.89
CA ALA A 64 -0.68 -17.46 2.03
C ALA A 64 0.12 -18.49 2.82
N ASN A 65 -0.39 -18.97 3.96
CA ASN A 65 0.24 -20.02 4.75
C ASN A 65 0.34 -21.35 3.99
N GLN A 66 -0.70 -21.72 3.24
CA GLN A 66 -0.65 -22.89 2.38
C GLN A 66 0.43 -22.75 1.30
N TRP A 67 0.59 -21.57 0.72
CA TRP A 67 1.64 -21.30 -0.25
C TRP A 67 3.04 -21.38 0.39
N LEU A 68 3.25 -20.76 1.55
CA LEU A 68 4.52 -20.80 2.29
C LEU A 68 4.93 -22.23 2.67
N SER A 69 3.96 -23.09 3.04
CA SER A 69 4.22 -24.51 3.34
C SER A 69 4.83 -25.30 2.18
N ARG A 70 4.59 -24.85 0.94
CA ARG A 70 5.10 -25.47 -0.29
C ARG A 70 6.35 -24.78 -0.85
N ASN A 71 6.69 -23.61 -0.31
CA ASN A 71 7.72 -22.72 -0.82
C ASN A 71 8.73 -22.37 0.28
N ILE A 72 9.25 -23.41 0.95
CA ILE A 72 10.08 -23.29 2.16
C ILE A 72 11.40 -22.54 1.97
N ASN A 73 11.84 -22.34 0.73
CA ASN A 73 13.06 -21.63 0.36
C ASN A 73 12.92 -20.10 0.47
N PHE A 74 11.70 -19.60 0.69
CA PHE A 74 11.44 -18.18 0.89
C PHE A 74 11.24 -17.85 2.37
N GLN A 75 11.67 -16.65 2.72
CA GLN A 75 11.37 -16.00 3.99
C GLN A 75 10.52 -14.76 3.73
N VAL A 76 9.47 -14.57 4.53
CA VAL A 76 8.63 -13.38 4.50
C VAL A 76 9.38 -12.20 5.13
N LYS A 77 9.59 -11.15 4.34
CA LYS A 77 10.22 -9.90 4.77
C LYS A 77 9.21 -8.86 5.22
N LYS A 78 8.06 -8.82 4.56
CA LYS A 78 6.94 -7.92 4.88
C LYS A 78 5.63 -8.53 4.38
N CYS A 79 4.56 -8.33 5.14
CA CYS A 79 3.19 -8.50 4.65
C CYS A 79 2.62 -7.12 4.33
N GLU A 80 1.91 -6.99 3.22
CA GLU A 80 1.30 -5.72 2.80
C GLU A 80 -0.16 -5.94 2.40
N THR A 81 -1.02 -5.04 2.86
CA THR A 81 -2.40 -4.95 2.39
C THR A 81 -2.44 -4.12 1.12
N LEU A 82 -2.74 -4.75 -0.02
CA LEU A 82 -2.95 -4.05 -1.28
C LEU A 82 -4.38 -3.56 -1.39
N MET A 83 -4.59 -2.39 -1.99
CA MET A 83 -5.90 -1.90 -2.39
C MET A 83 -5.93 -1.73 -3.90
N LYS A 84 -6.93 -2.34 -4.54
CA LYS A 84 -7.18 -2.22 -5.97
C LYS A 84 -8.58 -1.72 -6.24
N LYS A 85 -8.69 -0.80 -7.18
CA LYS A 85 -9.96 -0.41 -7.77
C LYS A 85 -10.24 -1.25 -9.00
N VAL A 86 -11.44 -1.80 -9.09
CA VAL A 86 -11.83 -2.74 -10.15
C VAL A 86 -13.20 -2.40 -10.72
N ASN A 87 -13.37 -2.56 -12.03
CA ASN A 87 -14.64 -2.35 -12.74
C ASN A 87 -15.25 -3.69 -13.22
N SER A 88 -14.45 -4.76 -13.20
CA SER A 88 -14.81 -6.13 -13.57
C SER A 88 -14.15 -7.15 -12.63
N PHE A 89 -14.52 -8.42 -12.72
CA PHE A 89 -13.85 -9.49 -11.98
C PHE A 89 -12.43 -9.75 -12.51
N ASP A 90 -12.20 -9.60 -13.81
CA ASP A 90 -10.88 -9.80 -14.44
C ASP A 90 -9.87 -8.77 -13.93
N ASP A 91 -10.34 -7.57 -13.62
CA ASP A 91 -9.55 -6.52 -12.98
C ASP A 91 -9.01 -6.92 -11.60
N ILE A 92 -9.59 -7.89 -10.92
CA ILE A 92 -9.10 -8.33 -9.60
C ILE A 92 -7.78 -9.07 -9.75
N TYR A 93 -7.71 -9.96 -10.75
CA TYR A 93 -6.60 -10.91 -10.88
C TYR A 93 -5.54 -10.47 -11.88
N ASN A 94 -5.79 -9.44 -12.70
CA ASN A 94 -4.76 -8.91 -13.58
C ASN A 94 -3.65 -8.18 -12.78
N GLY A 95 -2.44 -8.14 -13.34
CA GLY A 95 -1.30 -7.46 -12.72
C GLY A 95 -1.29 -5.94 -12.91
N ASN A 96 -2.36 -5.35 -13.47
CA ASN A 96 -2.36 -3.97 -13.93
C ASN A 96 -2.05 -3.00 -12.77
N MET A 97 -1.01 -2.20 -12.98
CA MET A 97 -0.65 -1.10 -12.07
C MET A 97 -1.34 0.21 -12.44
N TYR A 98 -2.13 0.21 -13.51
CA TYR A 98 -2.92 1.35 -13.94
C TYR A 98 -4.40 1.05 -13.80
N TYR A 99 -5.12 1.94 -13.13
CA TYR A 99 -6.58 1.90 -13.04
C TYR A 99 -7.19 3.03 -13.87
N LYS A 100 -7.94 2.65 -14.90
CA LYS A 100 -8.75 3.54 -15.71
C LYS A 100 -10.09 3.79 -15.04
N SER A 101 -10.41 5.05 -14.77
CA SER A 101 -11.68 5.42 -14.17
C SER A 101 -12.84 5.15 -15.14
N GLY A 102 -13.92 4.56 -14.61
CA GLY A 102 -15.13 4.29 -15.40
C GLY A 102 -16.13 3.44 -14.62
N GLY A 103 -17.40 3.50 -15.01
CA GLY A 103 -18.43 2.58 -14.55
C GLY A 103 -18.65 2.53 -13.02
N THR A 104 -19.03 1.34 -12.54
CA THR A 104 -19.16 1.05 -11.11
C THR A 104 -17.85 0.48 -10.62
N THR A 105 -17.27 1.13 -9.63
CA THR A 105 -15.99 0.70 -9.07
C THR A 105 -16.14 0.04 -7.71
N LEU A 106 -15.52 -1.12 -7.57
CA LEU A 106 -15.34 -1.80 -6.31
C LEU A 106 -13.90 -1.57 -5.83
N CYS A 107 -13.74 -1.39 -4.52
CA CYS A 107 -12.45 -1.35 -3.84
C CYS A 107 -12.20 -2.74 -3.25
N ILE A 108 -11.18 -3.43 -3.74
CA ILE A 108 -10.78 -4.78 -3.32
C ILE A 108 -9.46 -4.71 -2.56
N TYR A 109 -9.38 -5.41 -1.44
CA TYR A 109 -8.16 -5.59 -0.67
C TYR A 109 -7.58 -6.99 -0.89
N GLY A 110 -6.28 -7.02 -1.20
CA GLY A 110 -5.49 -8.23 -1.32
C GLY A 110 -4.36 -8.26 -0.29
N LEU A 111 -3.71 -9.42 -0.18
CA LEU A 111 -2.52 -9.60 0.62
C LEU A 111 -1.32 -9.83 -0.29
N ARG A 112 -0.28 -9.00 -0.17
CA ARG A 112 1.03 -9.23 -0.78
C ARG A 112 2.02 -9.70 0.27
N LEU A 113 2.74 -10.76 -0.02
CA LEU A 113 3.95 -11.12 0.72
C LEU A 113 5.15 -10.63 -0.07
N TRP A 114 6.00 -9.85 0.58
CA TRP A 114 7.33 -9.53 0.12
C TRP A 114 8.30 -10.57 0.66
N LEU A 115 9.03 -11.23 -0.24
CA LEU A 115 9.82 -12.40 0.07
C LEU A 115 11.29 -12.14 -0.23
N GLY A 116 12.17 -12.75 0.56
CA GLY A 116 13.59 -12.88 0.27
C GLY A 116 14.00 -14.34 0.30
N GLU A 117 15.21 -14.62 -0.17
CA GLU A 117 15.81 -15.94 0.00
C GLU A 117 15.98 -16.26 1.49
N ARG A 118 15.61 -17.48 1.86
CA ARG A 118 15.78 -17.97 3.21
C ARG A 118 17.25 -18.29 3.48
N THR A 119 17.74 -17.80 4.61
CA THR A 119 19.15 -18.00 5.02
C THR A 119 19.30 -19.00 6.17
N ASP A 120 18.22 -19.35 6.87
CA ASP A 120 18.26 -20.35 7.93
C ASP A 120 18.21 -21.79 7.36
N LEU A 121 18.74 -22.74 8.12
CA LEU A 121 18.83 -24.16 7.72
C LEU A 121 17.71 -25.02 8.30
N ASP A 122 16.79 -24.43 9.07
CA ASP A 122 15.80 -25.18 9.86
C ASP A 122 14.72 -25.82 9.00
N GLY A 123 14.53 -25.34 7.76
CA GLY A 123 13.63 -25.91 6.75
C GLY A 123 12.14 -25.86 7.11
N ARG A 124 11.76 -25.30 8.25
CA ARG A 124 10.36 -25.22 8.70
C ARG A 124 9.63 -24.08 8.02
N PRO A 125 8.50 -24.30 7.33
CA PRO A 125 7.77 -23.20 6.68
C PRO A 125 7.38 -22.13 7.70
N GLU A 126 7.55 -20.86 7.30
CA GLU A 126 6.99 -19.75 8.08
C GLU A 126 5.47 -19.79 7.99
N GLN A 127 4.81 -19.51 9.10
CA GLN A 127 3.36 -19.33 9.15
C GLN A 127 3.10 -17.91 9.64
N ILE A 128 2.26 -17.18 8.92
CA ILE A 128 1.85 -15.81 9.22
C ILE A 128 0.48 -15.79 9.89
N GLY A 129 0.32 -14.86 10.83
CA GLY A 129 -0.94 -14.50 11.46
C GLY A 129 -1.27 -13.03 11.20
N VAL A 130 -2.54 -12.67 11.37
CA VAL A 130 -3.03 -11.30 11.22
C VAL A 130 -3.98 -10.94 12.37
N MET A 131 -3.91 -9.69 12.82
CA MET A 131 -4.91 -9.07 13.69
C MET A 131 -5.22 -7.66 13.20
N SER A 132 -6.49 -7.28 13.24
CA SER A 132 -6.94 -5.95 12.81
C SER A 132 -7.65 -5.26 13.97
N PHE A 133 -7.26 -4.02 14.25
CA PHE A 133 -7.84 -3.19 15.29
C PHE A 133 -8.40 -1.91 14.69
N MET A 134 -9.71 -1.77 14.77
CA MET A 134 -10.41 -0.53 14.41
C MET A 134 -10.31 0.48 15.55
N PRO A 135 -10.25 1.79 15.26
CA PRO A 135 -10.43 2.82 16.28
C PRO A 135 -11.85 2.72 16.85
N VAL A 136 -11.98 2.88 18.17
CA VAL A 136 -13.28 2.85 18.85
C VAL A 136 -13.95 4.22 18.74
N SER A 137 -15.28 4.24 18.58
CA SER A 137 -16.04 5.49 18.61
C SER A 137 -16.07 6.06 20.03
N LEU A 138 -15.70 7.32 20.18
CA LEU A 138 -15.75 8.07 21.44
C LEU A 138 -17.13 8.66 21.73
N THR A 139 -18.06 8.58 20.76
CA THR A 139 -19.44 9.04 20.89
C THR A 139 -20.44 7.89 20.62
N PRO A 140 -20.54 6.90 21.53
CA PRO A 140 -21.38 5.73 21.34
C PRO A 140 -22.86 6.11 21.11
N GLY A 141 -23.50 5.49 20.12
CA GLY A 141 -24.95 5.63 19.89
C GLY A 141 -25.41 6.90 19.17
N GLN A 142 -24.50 7.76 18.67
CA GLN A 142 -24.86 8.98 17.93
C GLN A 142 -24.34 8.99 16.48
N PHE A 143 -24.49 7.88 15.74
CA PHE A 143 -24.17 7.84 14.30
C PHE A 143 -25.19 8.55 13.40
N THR A 144 -26.22 9.20 13.98
CA THR A 144 -27.21 9.98 13.23
C THR A 144 -26.55 11.11 12.42
N ASN A 145 -25.42 11.65 12.91
CA ASN A 145 -24.60 12.61 12.19
C ASN A 145 -23.13 12.18 12.09
N VAL A 146 -22.76 11.58 10.95
CA VAL A 146 -21.39 11.14 10.62
C VAL A 146 -20.37 12.29 10.71
N LYS A 147 -20.79 13.56 10.56
CA LYS A 147 -19.89 14.72 10.64
C LYS A 147 -19.41 15.01 12.07
N SER A 148 -20.14 14.58 13.09
CA SER A 148 -19.80 14.77 14.50
C SER A 148 -19.29 13.50 15.17
N ALA A 149 -19.14 12.41 14.41
CA ALA A 149 -18.62 11.16 14.96
C ALA A 149 -17.13 11.35 15.33
N GLN A 150 -16.80 11.00 16.56
CA GLN A 150 -15.43 11.03 17.07
C GLN A 150 -14.94 9.61 17.28
N PHE A 151 -13.67 9.40 16.99
CA PHE A 151 -12.99 8.12 17.07
C PHE A 151 -11.66 8.31 17.76
N GLU A 152 -11.17 7.23 18.35
CA GLU A 152 -9.79 7.15 18.82
C GLU A 152 -8.83 7.62 17.73
N ASN A 153 -7.88 8.47 18.08
CA ASN A 153 -6.71 8.70 17.23
C ASN A 153 -5.76 7.47 17.26
N LEU A 154 -4.70 7.50 16.47
CA LEU A 154 -3.74 6.39 16.41
C LEU A 154 -3.05 6.10 17.75
N GLY A 155 -2.71 7.13 18.53
CA GLY A 155 -2.07 6.95 19.83
C GLY A 155 -2.99 6.27 20.84
N GLU A 156 -4.25 6.68 20.89
CA GLU A 156 -5.30 6.06 21.72
C GLU A 156 -5.55 4.60 21.29
N THR A 157 -5.63 4.37 19.98
CA THR A 157 -5.77 3.02 19.41
C THR A 157 -4.58 2.15 19.83
N TYR A 158 -3.34 2.63 19.72
CA TYR A 158 -2.16 1.86 20.17
C TYR A 158 -2.13 1.60 21.65
N ASN A 159 -2.51 2.57 22.49
CA ASN A 159 -2.58 2.34 23.94
C ASN A 159 -3.54 1.20 24.28
N ARG A 160 -4.71 1.17 23.64
CA ARG A 160 -5.68 0.09 23.80
C ARG A 160 -5.15 -1.24 23.26
N VAL A 161 -4.56 -1.26 22.07
CA VAL A 161 -3.97 -2.47 21.48
C VAL A 161 -2.85 -3.03 22.35
N ASN A 162 -1.93 -2.18 22.82
CA ASN A 162 -0.87 -2.60 23.73
C ASN A 162 -1.40 -3.13 25.07
N GLY A 163 -2.49 -2.55 25.59
CA GLY A 163 -3.19 -3.08 26.75
C GLY A 163 -3.77 -4.48 26.51
N TYR A 164 -4.35 -4.71 25.32
CA TYR A 164 -4.83 -6.03 24.91
C TYR A 164 -3.69 -7.04 24.74
N LEU A 165 -2.61 -6.67 24.06
CA LEU A 165 -1.44 -7.52 23.82
C LEU A 165 -0.69 -7.88 25.09
N LEU A 166 -0.75 -7.04 26.13
CA LEU A 166 -0.21 -7.36 27.44
C LEU A 166 -0.95 -8.54 28.10
N GLN A 167 -2.27 -8.59 27.94
CA GLN A 167 -3.10 -9.64 28.51
C GLN A 167 -3.16 -10.89 27.61
N ASN A 168 -2.98 -10.70 26.31
CA ASN A 168 -3.08 -11.72 25.27
C ASN A 168 -1.85 -11.63 24.36
N PRO A 169 -0.66 -12.08 24.82
CA PRO A 169 0.56 -11.98 24.04
C PRO A 169 0.44 -12.78 22.74
N LEU A 170 0.96 -12.19 21.66
CA LEU A 170 0.98 -12.85 20.35
C LEU A 170 1.84 -14.11 20.43
N GLN A 171 1.33 -15.20 19.87
CA GLN A 171 2.08 -16.44 19.68
C GLN A 171 3.02 -16.29 18.49
N GLY A 172 4.05 -15.45 18.65
CA GLY A 172 5.01 -15.18 17.60
C GLY A 172 5.57 -13.76 17.61
N LYS A 173 6.37 -13.47 16.59
CA LYS A 173 7.08 -12.19 16.43
C LYS A 173 6.34 -11.27 15.47
N ILE A 174 6.13 -10.01 15.85
CA ILE A 174 5.52 -9.02 14.96
C ILE A 174 6.45 -8.77 13.77
N LEU A 175 5.92 -9.01 12.58
CA LEU A 175 6.60 -8.82 11.30
C LEU A 175 6.35 -7.41 10.75
N THR A 176 5.08 -7.01 10.67
CA THR A 176 4.68 -5.74 10.04
C THR A 176 3.48 -5.17 10.77
N VAL A 177 3.45 -3.86 10.97
CA VAL A 177 2.25 -3.12 11.36
C VAL A 177 1.91 -2.16 10.22
N GLU A 178 0.63 -2.04 9.90
CA GLU A 178 0.14 -1.16 8.85
C GLU A 178 -1.05 -0.33 9.34
N THR A 179 -1.14 0.91 8.88
CA THR A 179 -2.41 1.66 8.88
C THR A 179 -3.11 1.38 7.55
N VAL A 180 -4.22 0.65 7.59
CA VAL A 180 -5.04 0.32 6.43
C VAL A 180 -6.29 1.18 6.46
N PHE A 181 -6.44 2.06 5.47
CA PHE A 181 -7.63 2.91 5.40
C PHE A 181 -8.78 2.21 4.71
N LEU A 182 -9.86 2.01 5.46
CA LEU A 182 -11.13 1.55 4.94
C LEU A 182 -11.89 2.74 4.33
N ARG A 183 -12.35 2.62 3.07
CA ARG A 183 -13.12 3.67 2.36
C ARG A 183 -14.54 3.21 2.16
N LEU A 184 -15.43 3.69 3.01
CA LEU A 184 -16.81 3.20 3.09
C LEU A 184 -17.77 4.27 2.62
N GLY A 185 -18.81 3.89 1.88
CA GLY A 185 -19.92 4.80 1.60
C GLY A 185 -20.56 5.31 2.91
N ARG A 186 -20.86 6.61 3.00
CA ARG A 186 -21.49 7.21 4.19
C ARG A 186 -22.79 6.51 4.61
N HIS A 187 -23.57 6.03 3.65
CA HIS A 187 -24.81 5.29 3.92
C HIS A 187 -24.51 3.91 4.51
N ILE A 188 -23.58 3.14 3.91
CA ILE A 188 -23.13 1.85 4.45
C ILE A 188 -22.68 2.00 5.89
N PHE A 189 -21.87 3.02 6.18
CA PHE A 189 -21.37 3.26 7.53
C PHE A 189 -22.50 3.52 8.54
N LYS A 190 -23.56 4.24 8.14
CA LYS A 190 -24.74 4.47 8.98
C LYS A 190 -25.57 3.20 9.17
N ASP A 191 -25.80 2.45 8.10
CA ASP A 191 -26.63 1.24 8.10
C ASP A 191 -26.01 0.15 8.98
N LEU A 192 -24.68 0.05 8.96
CA LEU A 192 -23.93 -0.83 9.84
C LEU A 192 -23.82 -0.31 11.28
N GLN A 193 -24.39 0.87 11.60
CA GLN A 193 -24.23 1.55 12.89
C GLN A 193 -22.76 1.67 13.32
N GLY A 194 -21.85 1.82 12.35
CA GLY A 194 -20.40 1.82 12.60
C GLY A 194 -19.75 0.45 12.86
N ASN A 195 -20.50 -0.66 12.83
CA ASN A 195 -19.96 -2.02 12.93
C ASN A 195 -19.37 -2.45 11.58
N VAL A 196 -18.15 -1.99 11.33
CA VAL A 196 -17.38 -2.34 10.13
C VAL A 196 -16.47 -3.51 10.46
N ASP A 197 -16.55 -4.59 9.68
CA ASP A 197 -15.58 -5.68 9.77
C ASP A 197 -14.27 -5.28 9.06
N PRO A 198 -13.15 -5.11 9.79
CA PRO A 198 -11.87 -4.77 9.17
C PRO A 198 -11.28 -5.92 8.34
N ASN A 199 -11.82 -7.13 8.42
CA ASN A 199 -11.39 -8.28 7.63
C ASN A 199 -12.21 -8.45 6.34
N GLN A 200 -13.20 -7.59 6.09
CA GLN A 200 -13.86 -7.55 4.79
C GLN A 200 -12.89 -7.05 3.71
N THR A 201 -12.92 -7.70 2.55
CA THR A 201 -11.97 -7.44 1.46
C THR A 201 -12.55 -6.62 0.32
N ALA A 202 -13.83 -6.27 0.36
CA ALA A 202 -14.51 -5.64 -0.77
C ALA A 202 -15.55 -4.63 -0.31
N TRP A 203 -15.48 -3.39 -0.81
CA TRP A 203 -16.56 -2.40 -0.66
C TRP A 203 -16.77 -1.56 -1.91
N TYR A 204 -17.97 -1.02 -2.06
CA TYR A 204 -18.26 -0.05 -3.11
C TYR A 204 -17.55 1.28 -2.85
N ASP A 205 -16.86 1.77 -3.87
CA ASP A 205 -16.18 3.05 -3.80
C ASP A 205 -17.15 4.17 -4.17
N HIS A 206 -17.77 4.75 -3.14
CA HIS A 206 -18.67 5.89 -3.27
C HIS A 206 -17.93 7.22 -3.20
N ILE A 207 -18.47 8.24 -3.85
CA ILE A 207 -17.93 9.61 -3.70
C ILE A 207 -18.11 10.12 -2.28
N GLU A 208 -19.30 9.94 -1.72
CA GLU A 208 -19.56 10.23 -0.32
C GLU A 208 -19.07 9.09 0.53
N ARG A 209 -17.83 9.22 0.98
CA ARG A 209 -17.16 8.21 1.78
C ARG A 209 -16.63 8.74 3.09
N VAL A 210 -16.61 7.84 4.07
CA VAL A 210 -15.79 7.98 5.28
C VAL A 210 -14.50 7.20 5.08
N ARG A 211 -13.41 7.70 5.66
CA ARG A 211 -12.13 6.99 5.77
C ARG A 211 -11.94 6.55 7.21
N ILE A 212 -11.67 5.27 7.45
CA ILE A 212 -11.39 4.75 8.79
C ILE A 212 -10.07 3.99 8.76
N GLY A 213 -9.07 4.43 9.50
CA GLY A 213 -7.75 3.82 9.56
C GLY A 213 -7.72 2.68 10.57
N THR A 214 -7.63 1.44 10.08
CA THR A 214 -7.42 0.24 10.88
C THR A 214 -5.93 0.05 11.14
N VAL A 215 -5.56 -0.32 12.37
CA VAL A 215 -4.23 -0.85 12.67
C VAL A 215 -4.22 -2.35 12.40
N ARG A 216 -3.45 -2.80 11.40
CA ARG A 216 -3.30 -4.22 11.08
C ARG A 216 -1.91 -4.71 11.45
N ILE A 217 -1.84 -5.79 12.23
CA ILE A 217 -0.60 -6.42 12.70
C ILE A 217 -0.45 -7.77 12.02
N TYR A 218 0.67 -7.95 11.33
CA TYR A 218 1.12 -9.23 10.79
C TYR A 218 2.25 -9.77 11.67
N PHE A 219 2.24 -11.06 11.95
CA PHE A 219 3.26 -11.71 12.78
C PHE A 219 3.60 -13.10 12.25
N ILE A 220 4.84 -13.54 12.48
CA ILE A 220 5.25 -14.93 12.23
C ILE A 220 4.92 -15.75 13.47
N LEU A 221 4.15 -16.83 13.32
CA LEU A 221 3.80 -17.70 14.43
C LEU A 221 5.04 -18.36 15.04
N GLY A 222 5.07 -18.44 16.35
CA GLY A 222 6.18 -19.00 17.11
C GLY A 222 5.96 -18.88 18.61
N GLU A 223 7.04 -18.85 19.38
CA GLU A 223 6.99 -18.60 20.81
C GLU A 223 6.40 -17.21 21.11
N ALA A 224 5.75 -17.10 22.26
CA ALA A 224 5.12 -15.85 22.67
C ALA A 224 6.16 -14.73 22.85
N VAL A 225 5.92 -13.59 22.20
CA VAL A 225 6.79 -12.41 22.31
C VAL A 225 6.00 -11.25 22.92
N TYR A 226 6.63 -10.54 23.85
CA TYR A 226 6.04 -9.40 24.56
C TYR A 226 6.60 -8.10 24.01
N GLU A 227 5.84 -7.48 23.11
CA GLU A 227 6.20 -6.22 22.46
C GLU A 227 5.06 -5.21 22.59
N GLU A 228 5.42 -3.94 22.76
CA GLU A 228 4.53 -2.81 22.46
C GLU A 228 4.72 -2.38 21.03
N ILE A 229 3.65 -1.97 20.37
CA ILE A 229 3.72 -1.30 19.07
C ILE A 229 3.53 0.21 19.24
N GLY A 230 4.10 0.97 18.31
CA GLY A 230 3.89 2.41 18.18
C GLY A 230 4.19 2.89 16.77
N ALA A 231 3.95 4.18 16.54
CA ALA A 231 4.34 4.84 15.30
C ALA A 231 4.95 6.22 15.53
N ALA A 232 5.72 6.67 14.55
CA ALA A 232 6.24 8.03 14.44
C ALA A 232 5.94 8.56 13.04
N ASP A 233 5.38 9.76 12.97
CA ASP A 233 5.00 10.42 11.72
C ASP A 233 5.98 11.53 11.37
N PHE A 234 6.35 11.59 10.09
CA PHE A 234 7.31 12.55 9.54
C PHE A 234 6.64 13.31 8.41
N LEU A 235 6.29 14.56 8.70
CA LEU A 235 5.65 15.48 7.76
C LEU A 235 6.70 16.19 6.88
N PRO A 236 6.35 16.54 5.64
CA PRO A 236 7.21 17.37 4.80
C PRO A 236 7.28 18.80 5.34
N ASP A 237 8.32 19.55 4.96
CA ASP A 237 8.47 20.95 5.35
C ASP A 237 7.63 21.86 4.47
N LEU A 238 6.95 22.83 5.08
CA LEU A 238 6.19 23.84 4.38
C LEU A 238 7.15 24.85 3.72
N LEU A 239 7.16 24.86 2.39
CA LEU A 239 8.00 25.79 1.61
C LEU A 239 7.30 27.13 1.37
N ARG A 240 5.96 27.10 1.22
CA ARG A 240 5.17 28.31 0.97
C ARG A 240 3.74 28.13 1.45
N GLU A 241 3.28 29.06 2.27
CA GLU A 241 1.88 29.18 2.65
C GLU A 241 0.98 29.51 1.45
N PRO A 242 -0.30 29.11 1.48
CA PRO A 242 -1.26 29.51 0.46
C PRO A 242 -1.46 31.03 0.45
N GLY A 243 -1.38 31.63 -0.73
CA GLY A 243 -1.72 33.04 -0.99
C GLY A 243 -2.93 33.16 -1.90
N LEU A 244 -3.42 34.38 -2.10
CA LEU A 244 -4.64 34.67 -2.88
C LEU A 244 -4.65 34.07 -4.30
N LEU A 245 -3.45 33.93 -4.91
CA LEU A 245 -3.25 33.44 -6.28
C LEU A 245 -2.30 32.23 -6.34
N SER A 246 -1.87 31.70 -5.19
CA SER A 246 -0.82 30.68 -5.18
C SER A 246 -1.11 29.60 -4.15
N GLY A 247 -1.20 28.36 -4.62
CA GLY A 247 -1.36 27.20 -3.74
C GLY A 247 -0.15 26.99 -2.83
N MET A 248 -0.39 26.24 -1.75
CA MET A 248 0.63 25.79 -0.82
C MET A 248 1.69 24.93 -1.51
N LYS A 249 2.91 24.93 -0.97
CA LYS A 249 3.99 24.04 -1.42
C LYS A 249 4.67 23.40 -0.23
N TYR A 250 4.88 22.09 -0.31
CA TYR A 250 5.72 21.34 0.61
C TYR A 250 6.96 20.82 -0.11
N THR A 251 7.97 20.43 0.67
CA THR A 251 9.09 19.61 0.19
C THR A 251 8.60 18.28 -0.37
N ASP A 252 9.38 17.66 -1.24
CA ASP A 252 9.14 16.29 -1.70
C ASP A 252 9.25 15.25 -0.55
N ILE A 253 8.95 13.99 -0.87
CA ILE A 253 8.92 12.88 0.09
C ILE A 253 10.31 12.52 0.63
N SER A 254 11.40 12.96 -0.03
CA SER A 254 12.76 12.68 0.44
C SER A 254 13.03 13.30 1.81
N VAL A 255 12.44 14.47 2.09
CA VAL A 255 12.59 15.17 3.37
C VAL A 255 11.94 14.40 4.53
N PRO A 256 10.66 13.98 4.47
CA PRO A 256 10.07 13.02 5.40
C PRO A 256 10.89 11.74 5.61
N ILE A 257 11.41 11.14 4.53
CA ILE A 257 12.22 9.92 4.61
C ILE A 257 13.54 10.19 5.35
N GLN A 258 14.18 11.33 5.09
CA GLN A 258 15.40 11.73 5.79
C GLN A 258 15.14 11.96 7.28
N LYS A 259 14.04 12.63 7.64
CA LYS A 259 13.62 12.79 9.04
C LYS A 259 13.38 11.45 9.72
N ALA A 260 12.71 10.52 9.04
CA ALA A 260 12.50 9.15 9.51
C ALA A 260 13.83 8.41 9.72
N SER A 261 14.78 8.55 8.79
CA SER A 261 16.13 7.98 8.90
C SER A 261 16.87 8.47 10.13
N VAL A 262 16.89 9.78 10.37
CA VAL A 262 17.58 10.39 11.54
C VAL A 262 16.93 9.92 12.84
N TRP A 263 15.59 9.85 12.87
CA TRP A 263 14.87 9.37 14.04
C TRP A 263 15.18 7.90 14.33
N LEU A 264 15.17 7.03 13.32
CA LEU A 264 15.50 5.61 13.48
C LEU A 264 16.92 5.39 14.00
N GLN A 265 17.89 6.17 13.52
CA GLN A 265 19.27 6.12 14.04
C GLN A 265 19.39 6.61 15.48
N SER A 266 18.55 7.56 15.89
CA SER A 266 18.58 8.13 17.23
C SER A 266 17.81 7.30 18.26
N ASN A 267 16.88 6.43 17.82
CA ASN A 267 15.99 5.65 18.68
C ASN A 267 16.38 4.16 18.71
N GLN A 268 17.60 3.85 19.16
CA GLN A 268 18.15 2.49 19.19
C GLN A 268 17.40 1.48 20.10
N GLY A 269 16.46 1.96 20.92
CA GLY A 269 15.60 1.15 21.77
C GLY A 269 14.31 0.65 21.09
N VAL A 270 14.11 0.94 19.80
CA VAL A 270 12.95 0.46 19.04
C VAL A 270 13.38 -0.51 17.95
N ARG A 271 12.53 -1.49 17.67
CA ARG A 271 12.65 -2.39 16.52
C ARG A 271 11.82 -1.86 15.37
N PHE A 272 12.45 -1.52 14.26
CA PHE A 272 11.74 -1.16 13.04
C PHE A 272 10.83 -2.30 12.57
N LEU A 273 9.58 -1.99 12.21
CA LEU A 273 8.62 -2.95 11.67
C LEU A 273 8.29 -2.65 10.22
N SER A 274 8.00 -1.39 9.92
CA SER A 274 7.60 -0.97 8.58
C SER A 274 7.67 0.54 8.41
N LEU A 275 7.64 0.95 7.15
CA LEU A 275 7.52 2.33 6.73
C LEU A 275 6.38 2.39 5.70
N GLN A 276 5.50 3.36 5.84
CA GLN A 276 4.36 3.58 4.95
C GLN A 276 4.27 5.04 4.52
N THR A 277 4.00 5.27 3.25
CA THR A 277 3.55 6.56 2.73
C THR A 277 2.04 6.68 2.93
N LEU A 278 1.60 7.65 3.71
CA LEU A 278 0.18 7.90 4.01
C LEU A 278 -0.18 9.34 3.64
N ASP A 279 -1.48 9.60 3.52
CA ASP A 279 -1.99 10.93 3.18
C ASP A 279 -2.78 11.48 4.36
N VAL A 280 -2.60 12.76 4.65
CA VAL A 280 -3.37 13.50 5.66
C VAL A 280 -4.10 14.65 4.99
N GLU A 281 -5.36 14.83 5.38
CA GLU A 281 -6.17 15.94 4.89
C GLU A 281 -5.59 17.29 5.32
N TYR A 282 -5.56 18.24 4.38
CA TYR A 282 -5.22 19.62 4.67
C TYR A 282 -6.50 20.47 4.85
N HIS A 283 -6.61 21.11 6.01
CA HIS A 283 -7.65 22.10 6.28
C HIS A 283 -7.10 23.52 6.04
N GLN A 284 -7.68 24.24 5.07
CA GLN A 284 -7.45 25.67 4.84
C GLN A 284 -8.12 26.53 5.93
N THR A 285 -7.70 26.36 7.19
CA THR A 285 -8.11 27.21 8.32
C THR A 285 -7.00 28.19 8.68
N ARG A 286 -7.32 29.20 9.50
CA ARG A 286 -6.35 30.21 9.99
C ARG A 286 -5.15 29.62 10.74
N ASP A 287 -5.23 28.36 11.15
CA ASP A 287 -4.16 27.59 11.77
C ASP A 287 -4.02 26.24 11.04
N PRO A 288 -3.12 26.14 10.04
CA PRO A 288 -2.97 24.96 9.21
C PRO A 288 -2.21 23.85 9.95
N HIS A 289 -2.93 22.99 10.67
CA HIS A 289 -2.36 21.78 11.28
C HIS A 289 -2.66 20.55 10.45
N LEU A 290 -1.60 19.80 10.10
CA LEU A 290 -1.72 18.46 9.52
C LEU A 290 -1.94 17.45 10.66
N GLN A 291 -3.11 16.83 10.71
CA GLN A 291 -3.48 15.88 11.76
C GLN A 291 -3.19 14.43 11.35
N SER A 292 -1.91 14.08 11.24
CA SER A 292 -1.49 12.77 10.71
C SER A 292 -1.96 11.58 11.57
N MET A 293 -2.23 11.80 12.84
CA MET A 293 -2.67 10.78 13.80
C MET A 293 -4.18 10.49 13.76
N THR A 294 -4.95 11.20 12.93
CA THR A 294 -6.39 10.98 12.78
C THR A 294 -6.66 9.68 12.04
N LEU A 295 -7.50 8.81 12.62
CA LEU A 295 -7.92 7.54 12.01
C LEU A 295 -9.37 7.57 11.50
N PHE A 296 -10.05 8.71 11.55
CA PHE A 296 -11.41 8.82 11.04
C PHE A 296 -11.63 10.15 10.33
N GLU A 297 -12.10 10.10 9.09
CA GLU A 297 -12.41 11.28 8.28
C GLU A 297 -13.81 11.12 7.66
N SER A 298 -14.70 12.07 7.92
CA SER A 298 -16.12 12.00 7.49
C SER A 298 -16.41 12.72 6.15
N LYS A 299 -15.47 13.53 5.64
CA LYS A 299 -15.66 14.36 4.44
C LYS A 299 -14.41 14.40 3.56
N LEU A 300 -14.32 13.44 2.65
CA LEU A 300 -13.29 13.39 1.60
C LEU A 300 -13.67 14.14 0.30
N GLU A 301 -14.53 15.16 0.34
CA GLU A 301 -14.95 15.88 -0.88
C GLU A 301 -13.91 16.95 -1.28
N ALA A 302 -13.24 16.78 -2.43
CA ALA A 302 -12.44 17.79 -3.14
C ALA A 302 -11.37 18.54 -2.31
N LYS A 303 -10.73 17.87 -1.35
CA LYS A 303 -9.65 18.44 -0.54
C LYS A 303 -8.27 17.98 -1.02
N THR A 304 -7.30 18.88 -0.95
CA THR A 304 -5.88 18.54 -1.12
C THR A 304 -5.41 17.74 0.08
N GLU A 305 -4.66 16.68 -0.17
CA GLU A 305 -4.01 15.89 0.87
C GLU A 305 -2.49 16.12 0.81
N VAL A 306 -1.82 15.87 1.93
CA VAL A 306 -0.36 15.94 2.04
C VAL A 306 0.16 14.57 2.39
N ALA A 307 1.07 14.04 1.57
CA ALA A 307 1.74 12.78 1.82
C ALA A 307 2.78 12.95 2.93
N PHE A 308 2.85 11.97 3.83
CA PHE A 308 3.82 11.90 4.91
C PHE A 308 4.32 10.46 5.08
N ILE A 309 5.39 10.30 5.84
CA ILE A 309 5.96 8.99 6.15
C ILE A 309 5.59 8.59 7.57
N ARG A 310 5.01 7.41 7.72
CA ARG A 310 4.81 6.77 9.03
C ARG A 310 5.78 5.61 9.19
N VAL A 311 6.54 5.62 10.28
CA VAL A 311 7.34 4.49 10.72
C VAL A 311 6.61 3.78 11.84
N HIS A 312 6.34 2.49 11.66
CA HIS A 312 5.85 1.63 12.74
C HIS A 312 7.02 0.91 13.39
N TYR A 313 6.97 0.81 14.71
CA TYR A 313 8.02 0.19 15.50
C TYR A 313 7.46 -0.67 16.63
N ALA A 314 8.26 -1.62 17.10
CA ALA A 314 8.02 -2.37 18.32
C ALA A 314 9.02 -1.99 19.42
N LYS A 315 8.63 -2.13 20.68
CA LYS A 315 9.52 -2.04 21.85
C LYS A 315 9.39 -3.32 22.67
N PRO A 316 10.48 -4.03 22.98
CA PRO A 316 10.43 -5.16 23.89
C PRO A 316 9.89 -4.74 25.27
N ARG A 317 9.01 -5.53 25.87
CA ARG A 317 8.59 -5.34 27.27
C ARG A 317 9.37 -6.28 28.19
N GLY A 318 10.07 -5.70 29.18
CA GLY A 318 10.73 -6.43 30.26
C GLY A 318 12.14 -6.93 29.92
N ALA A 319 12.75 -7.65 30.88
CA ALA A 319 14.11 -8.20 30.78
C ALA A 319 14.18 -9.56 30.03
N ILE A 320 13.06 -10.00 29.44
CA ILE A 320 13.00 -11.26 28.70
C ILE A 320 13.55 -11.00 27.30
N VAL A 321 14.52 -11.84 26.90
CA VAL A 321 15.32 -11.80 25.68
C VAL A 321 14.60 -11.05 24.55
N ALA A 322 14.98 -9.79 24.35
CA ALA A 322 14.46 -9.01 23.24
C ALA A 322 14.84 -9.74 21.94
N PRO A 323 13.91 -9.89 20.98
CA PRO A 323 14.29 -10.38 19.67
C PRO A 323 15.38 -9.47 19.12
N PRO A 324 16.38 -10.00 18.37
CA PRO A 324 17.44 -9.19 17.82
C PRO A 324 16.83 -8.00 17.06
N THR A 325 17.14 -6.81 17.56
CA THR A 325 16.73 -5.55 16.98
C THR A 325 17.56 -5.34 15.72
N VAL A 326 16.91 -5.28 14.56
CA VAL A 326 17.54 -4.71 13.37
C VAL A 326 17.55 -3.21 13.58
N ASN A 327 18.58 -2.73 14.26
CA ASN A 327 18.81 -1.31 14.40
C ASN A 327 19.35 -0.78 13.08
N LEU A 328 18.60 0.12 12.47
CA LEU A 328 19.05 0.86 11.29
C LEU A 328 20.14 1.84 11.72
N THR A 329 21.39 1.39 11.66
CA THR A 329 22.57 2.22 11.91
C THR A 329 22.97 3.04 10.69
N ALA A 330 22.63 2.55 9.50
CA ALA A 330 22.88 3.24 8.24
C ALA A 330 21.74 4.21 7.89
N PRO A 331 21.99 5.26 7.10
CA PRO A 331 20.95 6.14 6.56
C PRO A 331 19.96 5.37 5.68
N LEU A 332 18.70 5.76 5.69
CA LEU A 332 17.72 5.27 4.73
C LEU A 332 17.89 6.02 3.41
N SER A 333 17.97 5.26 2.33
CA SER A 333 17.75 5.77 0.97
C SER A 333 16.57 5.04 0.34
N TYR A 334 16.09 5.51 -0.80
CA TYR A 334 14.96 4.89 -1.49
C TYR A 334 15.07 5.01 -3.01
N LYS A 335 14.30 4.18 -3.72
CA LYS A 335 14.06 4.27 -5.15
C LYS A 335 12.58 4.01 -5.44
N THR A 336 11.97 4.89 -6.22
CA THR A 336 10.61 4.75 -6.71
C THR A 336 10.63 4.18 -8.14
N PHE A 337 9.85 3.12 -8.38
CA PHE A 337 9.69 2.45 -9.66
C PHE A 337 8.26 2.64 -10.16
N LEU A 338 8.09 3.64 -11.02
CA LEU A 338 6.86 3.81 -11.80
C LEU A 338 6.78 2.71 -12.88
N PRO A 339 5.60 2.15 -13.16
CA PRO A 339 5.40 1.26 -14.31
C PRO A 339 5.58 2.06 -15.61
N VAL A 340 6.27 1.46 -16.57
CA VAL A 340 6.60 2.12 -17.85
C VAL A 340 5.42 2.01 -18.81
N LEU A 341 5.10 3.11 -19.51
CA LEU A 341 4.18 3.10 -20.66
C LEU A 341 4.83 2.37 -21.83
N TYR A 342 4.17 1.36 -22.41
CA TYR A 342 4.70 0.65 -23.58
C TYR A 342 3.79 0.68 -24.80
N ALA A 343 2.51 1.05 -24.64
CA ALA A 343 1.62 1.31 -25.77
C ALA A 343 0.67 2.45 -25.43
N ALA A 344 0.44 3.33 -26.39
CA ALA A 344 -0.52 4.41 -26.32
C ALA A 344 -1.34 4.43 -27.60
N ASP A 345 -2.57 3.95 -27.53
CA ASP A 345 -3.45 3.84 -28.69
C ASP A 345 -4.31 5.11 -28.86
N GLY A 346 -4.41 5.57 -30.11
CA GLY A 346 -5.34 6.62 -30.57
C GLY A 346 -4.83 8.07 -30.50
N CYS A 347 -5.37 8.94 -31.36
CA CYS A 347 -5.00 10.36 -31.48
C CYS A 347 -5.20 11.22 -30.20
N CYS A 348 -5.80 10.68 -29.14
CA CYS A 348 -6.08 11.40 -27.89
C CYS A 348 -5.55 10.71 -26.63
N GLY A 349 -4.77 9.62 -26.76
CA GLY A 349 -4.16 8.91 -25.62
C GLY A 349 -5.18 8.32 -24.64
N SER A 350 -6.34 7.87 -25.15
CA SER A 350 -7.45 7.36 -24.35
C SER A 350 -7.22 5.95 -23.82
N ASP A 351 -6.39 5.15 -24.50
CA ASP A 351 -5.99 3.81 -24.07
C ASP A 351 -4.47 3.75 -23.94
N ARG A 352 -4.01 3.74 -22.69
CA ARG A 352 -2.61 3.66 -22.33
C ARG A 352 -2.37 2.34 -21.60
N SER A 353 -1.36 1.61 -22.05
CA SER A 353 -0.94 0.35 -21.46
C SER A 353 0.40 0.51 -20.79
N TYR A 354 0.40 0.26 -19.49
CA TYR A 354 1.57 0.35 -18.62
C TYR A 354 2.02 -1.04 -18.22
N GLU A 355 3.28 -1.16 -17.83
CA GLU A 355 3.80 -2.36 -17.19
C GLU A 355 2.86 -2.85 -16.09
N ASP A 356 2.64 -4.15 -16.07
CA ASP A 356 2.04 -4.80 -14.92
C ASP A 356 3.05 -4.87 -13.76
N VAL A 357 2.59 -5.36 -12.60
CA VAL A 357 3.44 -5.49 -11.42
C VAL A 357 4.57 -6.50 -11.61
N HIS A 358 4.38 -7.51 -12.45
CA HIS A 358 5.41 -8.49 -12.75
C HIS A 358 6.55 -7.86 -13.56
N GLN A 359 6.23 -7.18 -14.65
CA GLN A 359 7.18 -6.45 -15.50
C GLN A 359 7.94 -5.38 -14.70
N THR A 360 7.22 -4.62 -13.87
CA THR A 360 7.85 -3.63 -12.98
C THR A 360 8.83 -4.30 -12.02
N MET A 361 8.46 -5.45 -11.44
CA MET A 361 9.33 -6.18 -10.51
C MET A 361 10.56 -6.81 -11.17
N VAL A 362 10.51 -7.17 -12.45
CA VAL A 362 11.71 -7.57 -13.20
C VAL A 362 12.76 -6.45 -13.17
N ARG A 363 12.35 -5.20 -13.41
CA ARG A 363 13.25 -4.03 -13.32
C ARG A 363 13.74 -3.79 -11.89
N VAL A 364 12.85 -3.89 -10.90
CA VAL A 364 13.23 -3.76 -9.47
C VAL A 364 14.31 -4.78 -9.09
N ILE A 365 14.13 -6.05 -9.45
CA ILE A 365 15.08 -7.13 -9.12
C ILE A 365 16.42 -6.90 -9.82
N ALA A 366 16.41 -6.54 -11.09
CA ALA A 366 17.64 -6.27 -11.83
C ALA A 366 18.41 -5.09 -11.22
N TRP A 367 17.71 -4.02 -10.86
CA TRP A 367 18.29 -2.87 -10.19
C TRP A 367 18.87 -3.23 -8.81
N LEU A 368 18.15 -4.01 -8.00
CA LEU A 368 18.63 -4.48 -6.70
C LEU A 368 19.89 -5.34 -6.81
N ASN A 369 19.96 -6.20 -7.84
CA ASN A 369 21.15 -7.02 -8.11
C ASN A 369 22.37 -6.20 -8.54
N ALA A 370 22.15 -5.08 -9.24
CA ALA A 370 23.21 -4.16 -9.63
C ALA A 370 23.69 -3.30 -8.44
N VAL A 371 22.75 -2.76 -7.65
CA VAL A 371 23.04 -1.87 -6.51
C VAL A 371 23.63 -2.62 -5.31
N ARG A 372 23.16 -3.85 -5.05
CA ARG A 372 23.60 -4.71 -3.92
C ARG A 372 23.46 -4.08 -2.53
N ALA A 373 22.61 -3.06 -2.39
CA ALA A 373 22.28 -2.48 -1.10
C ALA A 373 21.25 -3.34 -0.35
N PRO A 374 21.34 -3.45 1.00
CA PRO A 374 20.36 -4.19 1.78
C PRO A 374 18.98 -3.53 1.71
N VAL A 375 17.97 -4.30 1.33
CA VAL A 375 16.57 -3.87 1.38
C VAL A 375 16.09 -3.85 2.82
N VAL A 376 15.57 -2.70 3.24
CA VAL A 376 14.99 -2.47 4.57
C VAL A 376 13.51 -2.79 4.55
N THR A 377 12.80 -2.21 3.59
CA THR A 377 11.38 -2.45 3.38
C THR A 377 10.98 -2.02 1.96
N VAL A 378 9.75 -2.31 1.59
CA VAL A 378 9.17 -2.03 0.28
C VAL A 378 7.68 -1.75 0.45
N GLU A 379 7.11 -0.88 -0.36
CA GLU A 379 5.67 -0.62 -0.38
C GLU A 379 5.13 -0.41 -1.79
N THR A 380 3.82 -0.63 -1.92
CA THR A 380 3.03 -0.33 -3.11
C THR A 380 2.18 0.91 -2.84
N ILE A 381 2.38 1.97 -3.63
CA ILE A 381 1.72 3.27 -3.43
C ILE A 381 0.77 3.53 -4.59
N GLY A 382 -0.49 3.88 -4.29
CA GLY A 382 -1.47 4.33 -5.27
C GLY A 382 -1.58 5.86 -5.30
N ARG A 383 -1.42 6.46 -6.47
CA ARG A 383 -1.60 7.91 -6.70
C ARG A 383 -2.50 8.18 -7.89
N ILE A 384 -2.99 9.40 -7.99
CA ILE A 384 -3.61 9.87 -9.24
C ILE A 384 -2.55 9.84 -10.32
N HIS A 385 -2.93 9.27 -11.46
CA HIS A 385 -2.07 9.12 -12.60
C HIS A 385 -1.46 10.46 -13.05
N ALA A 386 -2.29 11.50 -13.11
CA ALA A 386 -1.82 12.84 -13.46
C ALA A 386 -0.78 13.36 -12.47
N ASP A 387 -0.95 13.13 -11.16
CA ASP A 387 0.03 13.52 -10.13
C ASP A 387 1.32 12.68 -10.24
N ALA A 388 1.20 11.40 -10.58
CA ALA A 388 2.32 10.48 -10.76
C ALA A 388 3.16 10.79 -12.02
N GLU A 389 2.51 11.25 -13.10
CA GLU A 389 3.16 11.71 -14.34
C GLU A 389 3.47 13.22 -14.34
N ASP A 390 2.97 14.00 -13.37
CA ASP A 390 3.07 15.47 -13.41
C ASP A 390 4.55 15.90 -13.39
N ARG A 391 4.93 16.66 -14.43
CA ARG A 391 6.26 17.27 -14.56
C ARG A 391 6.57 18.26 -13.43
N LYS A 392 5.56 18.74 -12.71
CA LYS A 392 5.74 19.77 -11.67
C LYS A 392 6.19 19.23 -10.31
N TYR A 393 5.77 18.02 -9.94
CA TYR A 393 6.08 17.42 -8.64
C TYR A 393 6.61 15.98 -8.72
N GLY A 394 6.28 15.22 -9.76
CA GLY A 394 6.68 13.83 -9.96
C GLY A 394 6.13 12.85 -8.92
N SER A 395 6.51 11.57 -9.03
CA SER A 395 6.10 10.49 -8.11
C SER A 395 6.52 10.68 -6.64
N ASP A 396 7.41 11.63 -6.40
CA ASP A 396 7.93 11.96 -5.07
C ASP A 396 7.34 13.28 -4.52
N GLY A 397 6.40 13.89 -5.24
CA GLY A 397 5.59 15.00 -4.75
C GLY A 397 4.77 14.61 -3.52
N THR A 398 4.63 15.57 -2.60
CA THR A 398 3.86 15.38 -1.35
C THR A 398 2.49 16.03 -1.39
N ILE A 399 2.19 16.88 -2.38
CA ILE A 399 0.83 17.36 -2.62
C ILE A 399 0.10 16.29 -3.42
N VAL A 400 -1.01 15.81 -2.87
CA VAL A 400 -1.82 14.76 -3.48
C VAL A 400 -3.19 15.34 -3.80
N SER A 401 -3.60 15.23 -5.06
CA SER A 401 -4.93 15.62 -5.50
C SER A 401 -5.96 14.59 -5.00
N ASN A 402 -7.21 15.01 -4.85
CA ASN A 402 -8.27 14.07 -4.51
C ASN A 402 -8.68 13.25 -5.73
N GLU A 403 -9.06 11.99 -5.52
CA GLU A 403 -9.44 11.07 -6.60
C GLU A 403 -10.69 11.52 -7.37
N TRP A 404 -11.49 12.42 -6.78
CA TRP A 404 -12.71 12.94 -7.38
C TRP A 404 -12.58 14.43 -7.67
N TYR A 405 -13.08 14.85 -8.83
CA TYR A 405 -13.08 16.23 -9.27
C TYR A 405 -14.42 16.61 -9.92
N THR A 406 -14.67 17.91 -10.01
CA THR A 406 -15.76 18.48 -10.80
C THR A 406 -15.16 19.36 -11.89
N THR A 407 -15.87 19.53 -12.99
CA THR A 407 -15.51 20.49 -14.04
C THR A 407 -16.59 21.56 -14.14
N THR A 408 -16.27 22.69 -14.75
CA THR A 408 -17.26 23.72 -15.08
C THR A 408 -17.29 23.86 -16.60
N ASP A 409 -18.48 23.76 -17.20
CA ASP A 409 -18.62 23.93 -18.63
C ASP A 409 -18.54 25.40 -19.06
N SER A 410 -18.57 25.64 -20.38
CA SER A 410 -18.52 26.98 -20.96
C SER A 410 -19.69 27.89 -20.55
N GLU A 411 -20.79 27.30 -20.05
CA GLU A 411 -21.97 28.02 -19.55
C GLU A 411 -21.90 28.26 -18.04
N GLY A 412 -20.80 27.90 -17.38
CA GLY A 412 -20.62 28.06 -15.94
C GLY A 412 -21.31 26.98 -15.11
N ARG A 413 -21.81 25.91 -15.71
CA ARG A 413 -22.47 24.80 -14.98
C ARG A 413 -21.42 23.81 -14.50
N THR A 414 -21.50 23.45 -13.23
CA THR A 414 -20.65 22.40 -12.66
C THR A 414 -21.12 21.02 -13.14
N GLN A 415 -20.21 20.27 -13.76
CA GLN A 415 -20.39 18.88 -14.14
C GLN A 415 -19.57 17.94 -13.26
N GLY A 416 -20.01 16.68 -13.19
CA GLY A 416 -19.39 15.64 -12.38
C GLY A 416 -20.32 15.12 -11.28
N PRO A 417 -19.79 14.35 -10.32
CA PRO A 417 -18.37 14.15 -10.07
C PRO A 417 -17.70 13.16 -11.04
N TYR A 418 -16.47 13.48 -11.44
CA TYR A 418 -15.59 12.62 -12.21
C TYR A 418 -14.49 12.05 -11.34
N ARG A 419 -13.90 10.94 -11.78
CA ARG A 419 -12.82 10.27 -11.05
C ARG A 419 -11.54 10.28 -11.88
N HIS A 420 -10.43 10.57 -11.24
CA HIS A 420 -9.12 10.45 -11.85
C HIS A 420 -8.72 8.98 -12.04
N ASN A 421 -7.92 8.74 -13.09
CA ASN A 421 -7.19 7.49 -13.25
C ASN A 421 -6.17 7.36 -12.11
N LEU A 422 -5.88 6.14 -11.68
CA LEU A 422 -4.89 5.88 -10.64
C LEU A 422 -3.70 5.11 -11.23
N MET A 423 -2.53 5.35 -10.67
CA MET A 423 -1.30 4.64 -10.95
C MET A 423 -0.75 4.09 -9.63
N TYR A 424 -0.39 2.82 -9.64
CA TYR A 424 0.29 2.14 -8.56
C TYR A 424 1.77 2.03 -8.90
N TYR A 425 2.64 2.21 -7.93
CA TYR A 425 4.09 2.09 -8.12
C TYR A 425 4.75 1.48 -6.88
N ILE A 426 5.98 1.00 -7.07
CA ILE A 426 6.73 0.31 -6.02
C ILE A 426 7.81 1.25 -5.51
N ARG A 427 7.91 1.41 -4.20
CA ARG A 427 9.03 2.12 -3.57
C ARG A 427 9.83 1.17 -2.71
N VAL A 428 11.13 1.09 -2.98
CA VAL A 428 12.07 0.24 -2.23
C VAL A 428 12.94 1.13 -1.35
N TYR A 429 13.06 0.76 -0.08
CA TYR A 429 13.89 1.44 0.91
C TYR A 429 15.13 0.61 1.21
N LEU A 430 16.28 1.27 1.26
CA LEU A 430 17.59 0.64 1.41
C LEU A 430 18.32 1.17 2.63
N ALA A 431 19.16 0.32 3.21
CA ALA A 431 20.11 0.72 4.24
C ALA A 431 21.40 1.22 3.57
N GLY A 432 21.83 2.42 3.93
CA GLY A 432 22.96 3.11 3.33
C GLY A 432 22.58 3.97 2.13
N THR A 433 23.59 4.48 1.45
CA THR A 433 23.45 5.18 0.17
C THR A 433 23.72 4.22 -0.98
N TYR A 434 23.25 4.55 -2.17
CA TYR A 434 23.55 3.83 -3.40
C TYR A 434 23.94 4.79 -4.53
N THR A 435 24.61 4.25 -5.54
CA THR A 435 24.84 4.92 -6.82
C THR A 435 23.93 4.26 -7.85
N GLU A 436 23.26 5.07 -8.68
CA GLU A 436 22.44 4.53 -9.76
C GLU A 436 23.32 3.72 -10.72
N PRO A 437 22.96 2.45 -11.01
CA PRO A 437 23.74 1.63 -11.92
C PRO A 437 23.65 2.16 -13.36
N PRO A 438 24.69 1.94 -14.20
CA PRO A 438 24.64 2.30 -15.62
C PRO A 438 23.45 1.65 -16.34
N ALA A 439 22.88 2.34 -17.34
CA ALA A 439 21.70 1.84 -18.05
C ALA A 439 21.97 0.51 -18.77
N GLU A 440 23.21 0.25 -19.16
CA GLU A 440 23.65 -0.94 -19.90
C GLU A 440 23.60 -2.23 -19.05
N VAL A 441 23.57 -2.10 -17.72
CA VAL A 441 23.44 -3.26 -16.81
C VAL A 441 22.00 -3.51 -16.35
N LEU A 442 21.06 -2.65 -16.77
CA LEU A 442 19.64 -2.77 -16.47
C LEU A 442 18.88 -3.33 -17.69
N PRO A 443 17.73 -4.00 -17.47
CA PRO A 443 16.83 -4.38 -18.56
C PRO A 443 16.45 -3.15 -19.38
N PRO A 444 16.35 -3.27 -20.72
CA PRO A 444 15.89 -2.17 -21.55
C PRO A 444 14.48 -1.77 -21.13
N VAL A 445 14.26 -0.47 -21.03
CA VAL A 445 12.93 0.09 -20.83
C VAL A 445 12.12 -0.16 -22.11
N PRO A 446 10.87 -0.68 -22.01
CA PRO A 446 10.01 -0.84 -23.19
C PRO A 446 9.96 0.44 -24.03
N VAL A 447 10.13 0.30 -25.35
CA VAL A 447 9.93 1.41 -26.28
C VAL A 447 8.44 1.57 -26.51
N VAL A 448 7.92 2.79 -26.36
CA VAL A 448 6.51 3.09 -26.63
C VAL A 448 6.24 2.85 -28.11
N ASP A 449 5.33 1.94 -28.41
CA ASP A 449 4.79 1.81 -29.77
C ASP A 449 3.84 3.00 -30.03
N GLU A 450 4.31 3.97 -30.81
CA GLU A 450 3.52 5.12 -31.28
C GLU A 450 2.87 4.82 -32.65
N SER A 451 2.14 3.71 -32.78
CA SER A 451 1.36 3.42 -33.99
C SER A 451 0.07 4.24 -34.02
N CYS A 452 0.22 5.54 -34.27
CA CYS A 452 -0.90 6.44 -34.57
C CYS A 452 -1.44 6.12 -35.97
N THR A 453 -2.35 5.16 -36.07
CA THR A 453 -3.06 4.89 -37.33
C THR A 453 -4.16 5.94 -37.46
N ILE A 454 -3.89 7.02 -38.19
CA ILE A 454 -4.93 7.95 -38.64
C ILE A 454 -5.79 7.17 -39.64
N LEU A 455 -6.99 6.77 -39.23
CA LEU A 455 -8.02 6.24 -40.14
C LEU A 455 -9.00 7.34 -40.51
#